data_AF-A0A554MW60-F1
#
_entry.id   AF-A0A554MW60-F1
#
_cell.length_a   1.000
_cell.length_b   1.000
_cell.length_c   1.000
_cell.angle_alpha   90.00
_cell.angle_beta   90.00
_cell.angle_gamma   90.00
#
_symmetry.space_group_name_H-M   'P 1'
#
loop_
_entity.id
_entity.type
_entity.pdbx_description
1 polymer ?
#
loop_
_entity_poly.entity_id
_entity_poly.type
_entity_poly.pdbx_seq_one_letter_code
_entity_poly.pdbx_strand_id
1 'polypeptide(L)'
;MARPSHDDAIRVLHVDDDDAMLDLVSRYLERVDEGLAVTGETGAEAALERLATEPFDCILSDFDMPGQDGLAFLAAVRERRPDIPFLLYTGKGSEEIAAEAISRGVDDYLRKGSGEGHYTVLANRIRRETERSRRELDRKQRLAAMDATREGICIIDADGRFTYANEAYCDLYGYGREALLGTAWQAVHPEDEVERTRAEILPAVDAEGEWTGLGTGLRADGTEFPESKSVASLPGGGLVVVVFELREDSSDPVAGPIEQAVDALNRAL
;
A
#
# COMPACT_ATOMS: atom_id res chain seq x y z
N MET A 1 -31.43 5.43 0.40
CA MET A 1 -29.97 5.60 0.27
C MET A 1 -29.59 6.79 1.13
N ALA A 2 -28.76 6.56 2.16
CA ALA A 2 -28.28 7.63 3.01
C ALA A 2 -27.24 8.45 2.23
N ARG A 3 -27.33 9.77 2.30
CA ARG A 3 -26.29 10.65 1.76
C ARG A 3 -24.98 10.38 2.49
N PRO A 4 -23.83 10.25 1.81
CA PRO A 4 -22.55 10.12 2.49
C PRO A 4 -22.30 11.34 3.39
N SER A 5 -21.82 11.11 4.61
CA SER A 5 -21.36 12.16 5.51
C SER A 5 -20.17 12.90 4.88
N HIS A 6 -20.05 14.21 5.14
CA HIS A 6 -18.98 15.07 4.59
C HIS A 6 -17.53 14.62 4.93
N ASP A 7 -17.36 13.60 5.78
CA ASP A 7 -16.07 13.03 6.19
C ASP A 7 -15.57 11.90 5.26
N ASP A 8 -16.42 11.40 4.34
CA ASP A 8 -16.08 10.34 3.37
C ASP A 8 -15.85 10.85 1.93
N ALA A 9 -16.03 12.16 1.70
CA ALA A 9 -15.87 12.75 0.38
C ALA A 9 -14.38 12.83 -0.01
N ILE A 10 -14.06 12.52 -1.26
CA ILE A 10 -12.73 12.73 -1.82
C ILE A 10 -12.54 14.23 -2.03
N ARG A 11 -11.61 14.81 -1.26
CA ARG A 11 -11.29 16.24 -1.32
C ARG A 11 -10.30 16.49 -2.45
N VAL A 12 -10.76 17.17 -3.50
CA VAL A 12 -9.97 17.48 -4.69
C VAL A 12 -9.55 18.95 -4.64
N LEU A 13 -8.25 19.21 -4.76
CA LEU A 13 -7.73 20.55 -5.03
C LEU A 13 -7.60 20.74 -6.53
N HIS A 14 -8.42 21.61 -7.12
CA HIS A 14 -8.37 21.97 -8.53
C HIS A 14 -7.57 23.26 -8.71
N VAL A 15 -6.51 23.23 -9.51
CA VAL A 15 -5.64 24.37 -9.77
C VAL A 15 -5.70 24.75 -11.24
N ASP A 16 -6.23 25.94 -11.53
CA ASP A 16 -6.48 26.44 -12.89
C ASP A 16 -6.53 27.97 -12.82
N ASP A 17 -5.84 28.68 -13.71
CA ASP A 17 -5.78 30.15 -13.68
C ASP A 17 -7.08 30.83 -14.13
N ASP A 18 -8.01 30.05 -14.70
CA ASP A 18 -9.33 30.51 -15.11
C ASP A 18 -10.39 30.21 -14.02
N ASP A 19 -10.79 31.25 -13.28
CA ASP A 19 -11.86 31.20 -12.28
C ASP A 19 -13.17 30.59 -12.81
N ALA A 20 -13.52 30.86 -14.08
CA ALA A 20 -14.74 30.32 -14.67
C ALA A 20 -14.62 28.81 -14.90
N MET A 21 -13.41 28.32 -15.23
CA MET A 21 -13.13 26.89 -15.34
C MET A 21 -13.14 26.21 -13.98
N LEU A 22 -12.58 26.83 -12.94
CA LEU A 22 -12.66 26.34 -11.56
C LEU A 22 -14.12 26.14 -11.13
N ASP A 23 -14.95 27.17 -11.31
CA ASP A 23 -16.38 27.14 -11.00
C ASP A 23 -17.14 26.06 -11.79
N LEU A 24 -16.84 25.94 -13.09
CA LEU A 24 -17.48 24.97 -13.96
C LEU A 24 -17.13 23.54 -13.55
N VAL A 25 -15.84 23.24 -13.41
CA VAL A 25 -15.35 21.89 -13.09
C VAL A 25 -15.89 21.45 -11.73
N SER A 26 -15.83 22.31 -10.71
CA SER A 26 -16.36 22.00 -9.38
C SER A 26 -17.85 21.64 -9.44
N ARG A 27 -18.69 22.49 -10.07
CA ARG A 27 -20.14 22.22 -10.18
C ARG A 27 -20.47 20.94 -10.94
N TYR A 28 -19.75 20.64 -12.01
CA TYR A 28 -20.01 19.44 -12.81
C TYR A 28 -19.52 18.16 -12.12
N LEU A 29 -18.34 18.19 -11.48
CA LEU A 29 -17.82 17.03 -10.76
C LEU A 29 -18.69 16.68 -9.56
N GLU A 30 -19.06 17.65 -8.74
CA GLU A 30 -19.93 17.43 -7.56
C GLU A 30 -21.35 17.01 -7.96
N ARG A 31 -21.83 17.42 -9.14
CA ARG A 31 -23.12 16.98 -9.68
C ARG A 31 -23.09 15.54 -10.17
N VAL A 32 -21.99 15.12 -10.80
CA VAL A 32 -21.87 13.76 -11.34
C VAL A 32 -21.54 12.76 -10.24
N ASP A 33 -20.83 13.19 -9.21
CA ASP A 33 -20.40 12.35 -8.09
C ASP A 33 -20.51 13.12 -6.77
N GLU A 34 -21.56 12.84 -5.99
CA GLU A 34 -21.80 13.44 -4.67
C GLU A 34 -20.70 13.11 -3.65
N GLY A 35 -19.81 12.16 -3.95
CA GLY A 35 -18.66 11.80 -3.13
C GLY A 35 -17.39 12.57 -3.46
N LEU A 36 -17.42 13.54 -4.37
CA LEU A 36 -16.32 14.48 -4.61
C LEU A 36 -16.62 15.83 -3.98
N ALA A 37 -15.62 16.45 -3.37
CA ALA A 37 -15.68 17.83 -2.89
C ALA A 37 -14.52 18.60 -3.51
N VAL A 38 -14.81 19.61 -4.34
CA VAL A 38 -13.79 20.28 -5.15
C VAL A 38 -13.53 21.69 -4.63
N THR A 39 -12.27 22.00 -4.35
CA THR A 39 -11.81 23.33 -3.95
C THR A 39 -10.91 23.89 -5.04
N GLY A 40 -11.22 25.08 -5.56
CA GLY A 40 -10.44 25.73 -6.61
C GLY A 40 -9.36 26.67 -6.07
N GLU A 41 -8.24 26.73 -6.77
CA GLU A 41 -7.17 27.72 -6.59
C GLU A 41 -6.64 28.21 -7.94
N THR A 42 -6.34 29.50 -8.06
CA THR A 42 -5.94 30.10 -9.35
C THR A 42 -4.45 30.04 -9.65
N GLY A 43 -3.65 29.43 -8.77
CA GLY A 43 -2.22 29.33 -8.98
C GLY A 43 -1.52 28.35 -8.03
N ALA A 44 -0.33 27.92 -8.47
CA ALA A 44 0.48 26.93 -7.76
C ALA A 44 0.89 27.39 -6.34
N GLU A 45 1.19 28.67 -6.14
CA GLU A 45 1.62 29.19 -4.82
C GLU A 45 0.49 29.06 -3.78
N ALA A 46 -0.69 29.58 -4.09
CA ALA A 46 -1.87 29.46 -3.23
C ALA A 46 -2.26 27.99 -2.99
N ALA A 47 -2.16 27.16 -4.02
CA ALA A 47 -2.38 25.71 -3.90
C ALA A 47 -1.39 25.05 -2.92
N LEU A 48 -0.10 25.40 -2.97
CA LEU A 48 0.91 24.88 -2.04
C LEU A 48 0.68 25.36 -0.60
N GLU A 49 0.28 26.62 -0.40
CA GLU A 49 -0.08 27.15 0.91
C GLU A 49 -1.29 26.40 1.51
N ARG A 50 -2.30 26.12 0.68
CA ARG A 50 -3.48 25.38 1.12
C ARG A 50 -3.18 23.91 1.41
N LEU A 51 -2.37 23.25 0.57
CA LEU A 51 -1.90 21.87 0.81
C LEU A 51 -1.12 21.71 2.13
N ALA A 52 -0.56 22.80 2.66
CA ALA A 52 0.14 22.80 3.94
C ALA A 52 -0.80 22.89 5.16
N THR A 53 -2.02 23.40 4.98
CA THR A 53 -2.95 23.69 6.10
C THR A 53 -4.22 22.85 6.05
N GLU A 54 -4.59 22.31 4.89
CA GLU A 54 -5.80 21.53 4.68
C GLU A 54 -5.50 20.14 4.09
N PRO A 55 -6.27 19.10 4.45
CA PRO A 55 -6.12 17.79 3.85
C PRO A 55 -6.80 17.75 2.48
N PHE A 56 -6.09 17.25 1.49
CA PHE A 56 -6.60 16.89 0.17
C PHE A 56 -6.20 15.45 -0.16
N ASP A 57 -7.07 14.79 -0.91
CA ASP A 57 -6.92 13.41 -1.36
C ASP A 57 -6.40 13.31 -2.79
N CYS A 58 -6.55 14.37 -3.57
CA CYS A 58 -6.23 14.40 -4.99
C CYS A 58 -6.00 15.84 -5.45
N ILE A 59 -5.09 16.03 -6.39
CA ILE A 59 -4.83 17.30 -7.07
C ILE A 59 -5.21 17.14 -8.54
N LEU A 60 -6.00 18.09 -9.02
CA LEU A 60 -6.30 18.28 -10.43
C LEU A 60 -5.66 19.60 -10.86
N SER A 61 -4.70 19.58 -11.77
CA SER A 61 -3.96 20.79 -12.15
C SER A 61 -4.03 21.04 -13.64
N ASP A 62 -4.25 22.28 -14.07
CA ASP A 62 -3.88 22.67 -15.42
C ASP A 62 -2.36 22.60 -15.58
N PHE A 63 -1.94 22.40 -16.83
CA PHE A 63 -0.56 22.48 -17.24
C PHE A 63 -0.14 23.94 -17.50
N ASP A 64 -0.99 24.71 -18.20
CA ASP A 64 -0.67 26.06 -18.66
C ASP A 64 -1.09 27.12 -17.64
N MET A 65 -0.33 27.28 -16.56
CA MET A 65 -0.59 28.31 -15.54
C MET A 65 0.46 29.44 -15.62
N PRO A 66 0.06 30.72 -15.49
CA PRO A 66 0.98 31.84 -15.42
C PRO A 66 1.95 31.73 -14.23
N GLY A 67 3.23 32.01 -14.48
CA GLY A 67 4.28 32.00 -13.45
C GLY A 67 4.91 30.63 -13.24
N GLN A 68 4.10 29.60 -12.95
CA GLN A 68 4.60 28.25 -12.72
C GLN A 68 3.70 27.22 -13.43
N ASP A 69 4.27 26.50 -14.41
CA ASP A 69 3.54 25.47 -15.12
C ASP A 69 3.20 24.26 -14.22
N GLY A 70 2.26 23.44 -14.68
CA GLY A 70 1.76 22.29 -13.93
C GLY A 70 2.83 21.24 -13.59
N LEU A 71 3.93 21.15 -14.37
CA LEU A 71 5.02 20.21 -14.09
C LEU A 71 5.97 20.73 -13.01
N ALA A 72 6.23 22.04 -13.00
CA ALA A 72 6.93 22.68 -11.90
C ALA A 72 6.11 22.61 -10.60
N PHE A 73 4.78 22.76 -10.68
CA PHE A 73 3.89 22.55 -9.54
C PHE A 73 3.91 21.09 -9.06
N LEU A 74 3.82 20.11 -9.96
CA LEU A 74 3.97 18.69 -9.63
C LEU A 74 5.28 18.42 -8.87
N ALA A 75 6.40 18.95 -9.35
CA ALA A 75 7.70 18.78 -8.68
C ALA A 75 7.67 19.31 -7.24
N ALA A 76 7.13 20.52 -7.03
CA ALA A 76 7.00 21.11 -5.70
C ALA A 76 6.05 20.32 -4.77
N VAL A 77 4.97 19.75 -5.31
CA VAL A 77 4.06 18.89 -4.56
C VAL A 77 4.76 17.61 -4.12
N ARG A 78 5.50 16.96 -5.02
CA ARG A 78 6.18 15.68 -4.75
C ARG A 78 7.23 15.76 -3.64
N GLU A 79 7.83 16.93 -3.42
CA GLU A 79 8.75 17.16 -2.30
C GLU A 79 8.07 17.03 -0.92
N ARG A 80 6.77 17.34 -0.83
CA ARG A 80 6.04 17.42 0.46
C ARG A 80 4.97 16.34 0.61
N ARG A 81 4.37 15.92 -0.51
CA ARG A 81 3.26 14.98 -0.58
C ARG A 81 3.54 14.00 -1.73
N PRO A 82 4.55 13.11 -1.59
CA PRO A 82 4.97 12.22 -2.68
C PRO A 82 3.84 11.30 -3.16
N ASP A 83 2.98 10.83 -2.24
CA ASP A 83 1.92 9.86 -2.56
C ASP A 83 0.56 10.48 -2.95
N ILE A 84 0.39 11.82 -2.91
CA ILE A 84 -0.91 12.41 -3.26
C ILE A 84 -1.17 12.24 -4.77
N PRO A 85 -2.29 11.67 -5.20
CA PRO A 85 -2.67 11.61 -6.61
C PRO A 85 -2.62 13.01 -7.25
N PHE A 86 -1.92 13.12 -8.37
CA PHE A 86 -1.79 14.34 -9.14
C PHE A 86 -2.19 14.06 -10.58
N LEU A 87 -3.28 14.69 -11.02
CA LEU A 87 -3.82 14.56 -12.35
C LEU A 87 -3.62 15.87 -13.09
N LEU A 88 -3.04 15.80 -14.29
CA LEU A 88 -3.00 16.94 -15.21
C LEU A 88 -4.28 17.00 -16.03
N TYR A 89 -4.89 18.18 -16.07
CA TYR A 89 -6.13 18.47 -16.77
C TYR A 89 -5.96 19.70 -17.64
N THR A 90 -5.61 19.52 -18.92
CA THR A 90 -5.16 20.64 -19.77
C THR A 90 -5.87 20.75 -21.12
N GLY A 91 -6.06 21.98 -21.59
CA GLY A 91 -6.60 22.27 -22.91
C GLY A 91 -5.57 22.04 -24.03
N LYS A 92 -4.28 22.27 -23.76
CA LYS A 92 -3.20 22.02 -24.71
C LYS A 92 -2.62 20.64 -24.47
N GLY A 93 -2.96 19.71 -25.35
CA GLY A 93 -2.39 18.36 -25.31
C GLY A 93 -1.59 18.04 -26.56
N SER A 94 -0.27 17.96 -26.45
CA SER A 94 0.59 17.26 -27.40
C SER A 94 1.07 15.95 -26.78
N GLU A 95 1.48 15.00 -27.63
CA GLU A 95 2.09 13.75 -27.15
C GLU A 95 3.39 14.02 -26.36
N GLU A 96 4.12 15.08 -26.72
CA GLU A 96 5.34 15.51 -26.04
C GLU A 96 5.08 15.91 -24.59
N ILE A 97 4.03 16.71 -24.32
CA ILE A 97 3.65 17.13 -22.97
C ILE A 97 3.21 15.92 -22.13
N ALA A 98 2.45 14.99 -22.73
CA ALA A 98 2.02 13.78 -22.04
C ALA A 98 3.21 12.88 -21.66
N ALA A 99 4.17 12.70 -22.57
CA ALA A 99 5.39 11.92 -22.31
C ALA A 99 6.24 12.55 -21.20
N GLU A 100 6.39 13.87 -21.21
CA GLU A 100 7.12 14.58 -20.17
C GLU A 100 6.43 14.45 -18.81
N ALA A 101 5.11 14.62 -18.74
CA ALA A 101 4.35 14.47 -17.51
C ALA A 101 4.48 13.08 -16.89
N ILE A 102 4.41 12.02 -17.71
CA ILE A 102 4.62 10.64 -17.27
C ILE A 102 6.02 10.47 -16.68
N SER A 103 7.05 11.01 -17.34
CA SER A 103 8.44 10.91 -16.85
C SER A 103 8.67 11.61 -15.51
N ARG A 104 7.83 12.59 -15.17
CA ARG A 104 7.88 13.35 -13.90
C ARG A 104 6.98 12.79 -12.81
N GLY A 105 6.29 11.67 -13.05
CA GLY A 105 5.48 10.99 -12.03
C GLY A 105 4.09 11.61 -11.82
N VAL A 106 3.47 12.11 -12.89
CA VAL A 106 2.03 12.37 -12.90
C VAL A 106 1.28 11.04 -12.76
N ASP A 107 0.17 11.01 -12.01
CA ASP A 107 -0.62 9.78 -11.82
C ASP A 107 -1.59 9.56 -12.98
N ASP A 108 -2.16 10.64 -13.53
CA ASP A 108 -2.96 10.58 -14.75
C ASP A 108 -2.90 11.90 -15.53
N TYR A 109 -3.24 11.82 -16.81
CA TYR A 109 -3.31 12.96 -17.72
C TYR A 109 -4.61 12.91 -18.52
N LEU A 110 -5.35 14.01 -18.50
CA LEU A 110 -6.59 14.18 -19.24
C LEU A 110 -6.61 15.51 -19.99
N ARG A 111 -7.00 15.45 -21.28
CA ARG A 111 -7.24 16.67 -22.06
C ARG A 111 -8.61 17.25 -21.73
N LYS A 112 -8.70 18.56 -21.46
CA LYS A 112 -9.97 19.29 -21.32
C LYS A 112 -10.85 19.03 -22.55
N GLY A 113 -12.07 18.57 -22.30
CA GLY A 113 -13.04 18.21 -23.33
C GLY A 113 -14.38 18.90 -23.10
N SER A 114 -15.20 18.95 -24.13
CA SER A 114 -16.55 19.51 -24.07
C SER A 114 -17.61 18.43 -23.89
N GLY A 115 -18.67 18.73 -23.13
CA GLY A 115 -19.86 17.88 -22.98
C GLY A 115 -19.91 17.14 -21.64
N GLU A 116 -21.12 16.77 -21.21
CA GLU A 116 -21.34 16.24 -19.86
C GLU A 116 -20.61 14.91 -19.58
N GLY A 117 -20.49 14.03 -20.58
CA GLY A 117 -19.77 12.76 -20.43
C GLY A 117 -18.28 12.93 -20.14
N HIS A 118 -17.70 14.09 -20.44
CA HIS A 118 -16.30 14.39 -20.14
C HIS A 118 -16.04 14.45 -18.62
N TYR A 119 -16.93 15.11 -17.88
CA TYR A 119 -16.81 15.23 -16.43
C TYR A 119 -17.03 13.90 -15.71
N THR A 120 -17.86 13.01 -16.27
CA THR A 120 -17.98 11.63 -15.78
C THR A 120 -16.67 10.87 -15.90
N VAL A 121 -15.96 11.02 -17.03
CA VAL A 121 -14.63 10.40 -17.20
C VAL A 121 -13.63 10.98 -16.21
N LEU A 122 -13.64 12.30 -16.00
CA LEU A 122 -12.75 12.96 -15.06
C LEU A 122 -13.01 12.52 -13.61
N ALA A 123 -14.26 12.49 -13.15
CA ALA A 123 -14.64 12.01 -11.83
C ALA A 123 -14.17 10.56 -11.59
N ASN A 124 -14.37 9.68 -12.57
CA ASN A 124 -13.89 8.29 -12.50
C ASN A 124 -12.36 8.19 -12.42
N ARG A 125 -11.62 9.07 -13.09
CA ARG A 125 -10.15 9.12 -13.02
C ARG A 125 -9.67 9.57 -11.64
N ILE A 126 -10.25 10.66 -11.12
CA ILE A 126 -9.97 11.17 -9.76
C ILE A 126 -10.19 10.06 -8.74
N ARG A 127 -11.35 9.41 -8.78
CA ARG A 127 -11.70 8.33 -7.85
C ARG A 127 -10.74 7.15 -7.95
N ARG A 128 -10.45 6.70 -9.18
CA ARG A 128 -9.54 5.57 -9.41
C ARG A 128 -8.14 5.83 -8.86
N GLU A 129 -7.53 6.97 -9.16
CA GLU A 129 -6.18 7.27 -8.69
C GLU A 129 -6.15 7.53 -7.16
N THR A 130 -7.20 8.15 -6.62
CA THR A 130 -7.34 8.31 -5.16
C THR A 130 -7.42 6.98 -4.44
N GLU A 131 -8.27 6.06 -4.90
CA GLU A 131 -8.38 4.72 -4.33
C GLU A 131 -7.09 3.92 -4.48
N ARG A 132 -6.40 4.06 -5.62
CA ARG A 132 -5.11 3.40 -5.85
C ARG A 132 -4.05 3.89 -4.86
N SER A 133 -3.91 5.21 -4.68
CA SER A 133 -2.96 5.78 -3.72
C SER A 133 -3.30 5.38 -2.28
N ARG A 134 -4.58 5.43 -1.89
CA ARG A 134 -5.02 4.97 -0.56
C ARG A 134 -4.67 3.50 -0.31
N ARG A 135 -4.93 2.61 -1.27
CA ARG A 135 -4.55 1.18 -1.19
C ARG A 135 -3.04 0.99 -1.09
N GLU A 136 -2.27 1.77 -1.84
CA GLU A 136 -0.81 1.68 -1.80
C GLU A 136 -0.24 2.16 -0.46
N LEU A 137 -0.73 3.29 0.06
CA LEU A 137 -0.32 3.84 1.34
C LEU A 137 -0.67 2.88 2.49
N ASP A 138 -1.89 2.36 2.48
CA ASP A 138 -2.35 1.35 3.44
C ASP A 138 -1.48 0.09 3.37
N ARG A 139 -1.16 -0.41 2.17
CA ARG A 139 -0.20 -1.52 2.00
C ARG A 139 1.19 -1.18 2.57
N LYS A 140 1.73 0.01 2.31
CA LYS A 140 3.04 0.45 2.84
C LYS A 140 3.00 0.52 4.38
N GLN A 141 1.94 1.08 4.96
CA GLN A 141 1.78 1.18 6.41
C GLN A 141 1.63 -0.21 7.05
N ARG A 142 0.88 -1.12 6.43
CA ARG A 142 0.75 -2.51 6.85
C ARG A 142 2.10 -3.21 6.90
N LEU A 143 2.90 -3.10 5.82
CA LEU A 143 4.26 -3.67 5.78
C LEU A 143 5.19 -3.04 6.83
N ALA A 144 5.11 -1.72 7.02
CA ALA A 144 5.92 -1.03 8.02
C ALA A 144 5.55 -1.44 9.46
N ALA A 145 4.26 -1.68 9.74
CA ALA A 145 3.83 -2.19 11.04
C ALA A 145 4.37 -3.60 11.31
N MET A 146 4.43 -4.46 10.29
CA MET A 146 5.04 -5.80 10.39
C MET A 146 6.56 -5.77 10.54
N ASP A 147 7.25 -4.80 9.91
CA ASP A 147 8.70 -4.61 10.09
C ASP A 147 9.05 -4.02 11.47
N ALA A 148 8.10 -3.37 12.16
CA ALA A 148 8.32 -2.82 13.49
C ALA A 148 8.28 -3.87 14.63
N THR A 149 7.80 -5.09 14.35
CA THR A 149 7.77 -6.18 15.35
C THR A 149 9.16 -6.79 15.49
N ARG A 150 9.54 -7.18 16.71
CA ARG A 150 10.81 -7.91 16.97
C ARG A 150 10.73 -9.39 16.61
N GLU A 151 9.55 -9.87 16.25
CA GLU A 151 9.29 -11.26 15.88
C GLU A 151 9.56 -11.44 14.39
N GLY A 152 10.12 -12.59 14.02
CA GLY A 152 10.29 -12.94 12.62
C GLY A 152 8.92 -13.30 12.03
N ILE A 153 8.49 -12.57 11.01
CA ILE A 153 7.24 -12.83 10.30
C ILE A 153 7.54 -13.13 8.85
N CYS A 154 6.96 -14.20 8.31
CA CYS A 154 6.97 -14.47 6.88
C CYS A 154 5.59 -14.92 6.39
N ILE A 155 5.37 -14.78 5.08
CA ILE A 155 4.19 -15.28 4.39
C ILE A 155 4.67 -16.17 3.25
N ILE A 156 4.03 -17.33 3.14
CA ILE A 156 4.22 -18.25 2.02
C ILE A 156 2.92 -18.44 1.24
N ASP A 157 3.03 -18.57 -0.08
CA ASP A 157 1.89 -18.86 -0.94
C ASP A 157 1.44 -20.34 -0.85
N ALA A 158 0.41 -20.70 -1.60
CA ALA A 158 -0.12 -22.07 -1.65
C ALA A 158 0.87 -23.10 -2.21
N ASP A 159 1.89 -22.67 -2.96
CA ASP A 159 2.98 -23.52 -3.43
C ASP A 159 4.13 -23.63 -2.41
N GLY A 160 3.98 -22.99 -1.25
CA GLY A 160 4.97 -23.00 -0.17
C GLY A 160 6.18 -22.12 -0.47
N ARG A 161 6.02 -21.06 -1.27
CA ARG A 161 7.10 -20.11 -1.57
C ARG A 161 6.95 -18.80 -0.81
N PHE A 162 8.06 -18.25 -0.35
CA PHE A 162 8.06 -16.97 0.35
C PHE A 162 7.58 -15.83 -0.56
N THR A 163 6.55 -15.13 -0.11
CA THR A 163 6.02 -13.92 -0.74
C THR A 163 6.30 -12.68 0.11
N TYR A 164 6.59 -12.86 1.40
CA TYR A 164 6.98 -11.81 2.32
C TYR A 164 7.86 -12.37 3.44
N ALA A 165 8.81 -11.56 3.91
CA ALA A 165 9.54 -11.77 5.16
C ALA A 165 9.96 -10.41 5.74
N ASN A 166 9.63 -10.15 6.99
CA ASN A 166 10.02 -8.91 7.67
C ASN A 166 11.54 -8.91 7.97
N GLU A 167 12.07 -7.75 8.38
CA GLU A 167 13.51 -7.60 8.69
C GLU A 167 13.94 -8.55 9.82
N ALA A 168 13.13 -8.68 10.88
CA ALA A 168 13.42 -9.58 11.99
C ALA A 168 13.53 -11.06 11.56
N TYR A 169 12.71 -11.52 10.60
CA TYR A 169 12.81 -12.87 10.05
C TYR A 169 14.11 -13.04 9.26
N CYS A 170 14.44 -12.05 8.43
CA CYS A 170 15.67 -12.02 7.65
C CYS A 170 16.91 -12.11 8.55
N ASP A 171 16.94 -11.31 9.62
CA ASP A 171 18.02 -11.28 10.60
C ASP A 171 18.13 -12.61 11.36
N LEU A 172 16.98 -13.17 11.77
CA LEU A 172 16.93 -14.42 12.53
C LEU A 172 17.52 -15.61 11.76
N TYR A 173 17.16 -15.76 10.49
CA TYR A 173 17.66 -16.84 9.63
C TYR A 173 18.94 -16.48 8.86
N GLY A 174 19.39 -15.23 8.91
CA GLY A 174 20.61 -14.76 8.23
C GLY A 174 20.47 -14.65 6.71
N TYR A 175 19.26 -14.43 6.19
CA TYR A 175 19.01 -14.26 4.75
C TYR A 175 18.73 -12.80 4.40
N GLY A 176 19.24 -12.35 3.25
CA GLY A 176 18.72 -11.13 2.64
C GLY A 176 17.31 -11.37 2.09
N ARG A 177 16.40 -10.40 2.28
CA ARG A 177 14.99 -10.50 1.83
C ARG A 177 14.86 -10.96 0.37
N GLU A 178 15.63 -10.38 -0.54
CA GLU A 178 15.62 -10.72 -1.97
C GLU A 178 16.03 -12.17 -2.27
N ALA A 179 16.92 -12.74 -1.46
CA ALA A 179 17.34 -14.13 -1.61
C ALA A 179 16.28 -15.10 -1.09
N LEU A 180 15.44 -14.66 -0.14
CA LEU A 180 14.39 -15.49 0.45
C LEU A 180 13.15 -15.53 -0.45
N LEU A 181 12.76 -14.40 -1.04
CA LEU A 181 11.53 -14.30 -1.85
C LEU A 181 11.53 -15.26 -3.04
N GLY A 182 10.43 -16.00 -3.22
CA GLY A 182 10.25 -17.02 -4.25
C GLY A 182 10.91 -18.37 -3.96
N THR A 183 11.76 -18.46 -2.94
CA THR A 183 12.33 -19.74 -2.50
C THR A 183 11.30 -20.55 -1.71
N ALA A 184 11.51 -21.86 -1.63
CA ALA A 184 10.58 -22.76 -0.95
C ALA A 184 10.91 -22.83 0.54
N TRP A 185 9.89 -22.88 1.40
CA TRP A 185 10.05 -22.83 2.87
C TRP A 185 10.93 -23.94 3.45
N GLN A 186 11.13 -25.04 2.73
CA GLN A 186 12.01 -26.13 3.16
C GLN A 186 13.49 -25.70 3.23
N ALA A 187 13.89 -24.63 2.56
CA ALA A 187 15.26 -24.15 2.56
C ALA A 187 15.74 -23.62 3.92
N VAL A 188 14.81 -23.27 4.82
CA VAL A 188 15.11 -22.71 6.14
C VAL A 188 14.81 -23.66 7.31
N HIS A 189 14.63 -24.95 7.01
CA HIS A 189 14.40 -25.99 8.02
C HIS A 189 15.27 -27.23 7.72
N PRO A 190 15.73 -27.95 8.75
CA PRO A 190 16.34 -29.28 8.59
C PRO A 190 15.37 -30.30 7.97
N GLU A 191 15.90 -31.38 7.37
CA GLU A 191 15.08 -32.38 6.66
C GLU A 191 14.01 -33.04 7.55
N ASP A 192 14.34 -33.36 8.80
CA ASP A 192 13.41 -33.96 9.77
C ASP A 192 12.29 -32.99 10.16
N GLU A 193 12.59 -31.70 10.31
CA GLU A 193 11.57 -30.69 10.59
C GLU A 193 10.67 -30.42 9.37
N VAL A 194 11.21 -30.55 8.15
CA VAL A 194 10.40 -30.52 6.92
C VAL A 194 9.42 -31.69 6.87
N GLU A 195 9.88 -32.90 7.20
CA GLU A 195 9.04 -34.09 7.23
C GLU A 195 7.93 -33.96 8.28
N ARG A 196 8.28 -33.54 9.50
CA ARG A 196 7.33 -33.30 10.59
C ARG A 196 6.31 -32.22 10.21
N THR A 197 6.76 -31.12 9.62
CA THR A 197 5.87 -30.05 9.19
C THR A 197 4.82 -30.56 8.19
N ARG A 198 5.22 -31.40 7.23
CA ARG A 198 4.28 -32.00 6.26
C ARG A 198 3.34 -33.03 6.87
N ALA A 199 3.82 -33.84 7.81
CA ALA A 199 3.07 -34.94 8.38
C ALA A 199 2.10 -34.49 9.49
N GLU A 200 2.46 -33.45 10.24
CA GLU A 200 1.76 -33.06 11.47
C GLU A 200 1.25 -31.62 11.43
N ILE A 201 2.11 -30.66 11.07
CA ILE A 201 1.80 -29.23 11.20
C ILE A 201 0.82 -28.77 10.13
N LEU A 202 1.12 -29.01 8.83
CA LEU A 202 0.23 -28.58 7.74
C LEU A 202 -1.17 -29.19 7.86
N PRO A 203 -1.34 -30.50 8.15
CA PRO A 203 -2.67 -31.07 8.37
C PRO A 203 -3.39 -30.48 9.59
N ALA A 204 -2.68 -30.14 10.67
CA ALA A 204 -3.27 -29.49 11.83
C ALA A 204 -3.78 -28.07 11.49
N VAL A 205 -2.98 -27.29 10.76
CA VAL A 205 -3.37 -25.97 10.27
C VAL A 205 -4.56 -26.04 9.30
N ASP A 206 -4.59 -27.04 8.42
CA ASP A 206 -5.73 -27.26 7.50
C ASP A 206 -7.03 -27.61 8.26
N ALA A 207 -6.91 -28.34 9.39
CA ALA A 207 -8.06 -28.79 10.18
C ALA A 207 -8.58 -27.72 11.16
N GLU A 208 -7.67 -27.00 11.83
CA GLU A 208 -8.01 -26.08 12.92
C GLU A 208 -7.81 -24.59 12.55
N GLY A 209 -7.21 -24.31 11.40
CA GLY A 209 -6.90 -22.96 10.91
C GLY A 209 -5.56 -22.41 11.40
N GLU A 210 -5.03 -22.95 12.51
CA GLU A 210 -3.79 -22.52 13.13
C GLU A 210 -3.05 -23.67 13.83
N TRP A 211 -1.76 -23.48 14.08
CA TRP A 211 -0.92 -24.37 14.87
C TRP A 211 0.17 -23.57 15.60
N THR A 212 0.45 -23.95 16.85
CA THR A 212 1.56 -23.41 17.65
C THR A 212 2.42 -24.53 18.20
N GLY A 213 3.73 -24.37 18.15
CA GLY A 213 4.62 -25.32 18.81
C GLY A 213 6.09 -24.97 18.68
N LEU A 214 6.92 -25.94 19.02
CA LEU A 214 8.38 -25.87 18.92
C LEU A 214 8.85 -26.55 17.65
N GLY A 215 9.88 -25.98 17.03
CA GLY A 215 10.55 -26.50 15.85
C GLY A 215 12.04 -26.16 15.85
N THR A 216 12.70 -26.52 14.76
CA THR A 216 14.12 -26.22 14.52
C THR A 216 14.26 -25.42 13.24
N GLY A 217 14.77 -24.20 13.35
CA GLY A 217 15.12 -23.36 12.21
C GLY A 217 16.53 -23.65 11.72
N LEU A 218 16.77 -23.44 10.42
CA LEU A 218 18.08 -23.57 9.77
C LEU A 218 18.50 -22.23 9.15
N ARG A 219 19.59 -21.66 9.65
CA ARG A 219 20.15 -20.40 9.14
C ARG A 219 20.88 -20.59 7.81
N ALA A 220 21.08 -19.48 7.10
CA ALA A 220 21.83 -19.44 5.84
C ALA A 220 23.29 -19.93 5.97
N ASP A 221 23.88 -19.81 7.16
CA ASP A 221 25.23 -20.32 7.46
C ASP A 221 25.26 -21.83 7.82
N GLY A 222 24.10 -22.48 7.83
CA GLY A 222 23.92 -23.89 8.17
C GLY A 222 23.77 -24.18 9.66
N THR A 223 23.75 -23.16 10.53
CA THR A 223 23.50 -23.36 11.96
C THR A 223 22.02 -23.59 12.25
N GLU A 224 21.73 -24.56 13.11
CA GLU A 224 20.39 -24.83 13.60
C GLU A 224 20.12 -24.04 14.88
N PHE A 225 18.86 -23.67 15.10
CA PHE A 225 18.41 -23.05 16.35
C PHE A 225 17.01 -23.51 16.74
N PRO A 226 16.74 -23.61 18.06
CA PRO A 226 15.39 -23.90 18.53
C PRO A 226 14.51 -22.67 18.29
N GLU A 227 13.39 -22.89 17.62
CA GLU A 227 12.39 -21.86 17.38
C GLU A 227 11.06 -22.24 18.02
N SER A 228 10.37 -21.24 18.53
CA SER A 228 8.93 -21.35 18.69
C SER A 228 8.29 -20.84 17.41
N LYS A 229 7.35 -21.61 16.88
CA LYS A 229 6.71 -21.36 15.60
C LYS A 229 5.21 -21.39 15.72
N SER A 230 4.63 -20.57 14.87
CA SER A 230 3.26 -20.16 14.93
C SER A 230 2.76 -20.02 13.50
N VAL A 231 1.83 -20.87 13.10
CA VAL A 231 1.41 -21.00 11.69
C VAL A 231 -0.10 -20.84 11.60
N ALA A 232 -0.59 -19.99 10.70
CA ALA A 232 -2.02 -19.84 10.45
C ALA A 232 -2.32 -19.72 8.96
N SER A 233 -3.51 -20.14 8.57
CA SER A 233 -4.00 -20.06 7.18
C SER A 233 -4.46 -18.66 6.81
N LEU A 234 -4.20 -18.24 5.57
CA LEU A 234 -4.63 -16.96 5.04
C LEU A 234 -5.92 -17.06 4.19
N PRO A 235 -6.83 -16.06 4.26
CA PRO A 235 -7.95 -15.95 3.32
C PRO A 235 -7.43 -15.74 1.89
N GLY A 236 -7.57 -16.76 1.04
CA GLY A 236 -7.02 -16.76 -0.34
C GLY A 236 -5.96 -17.82 -0.60
N GLY A 237 -5.57 -18.60 0.42
CA GLY A 237 -4.55 -19.63 0.33
C GLY A 237 -3.16 -19.11 0.75
N GLY A 238 -2.30 -20.05 1.15
CA GLY A 238 -1.01 -19.73 1.77
C GLY A 238 -1.07 -19.64 3.29
N LEU A 239 0.08 -19.39 3.90
CA LEU A 239 0.27 -19.41 5.34
C LEU A 239 1.02 -18.16 5.81
N VAL A 240 0.63 -17.65 6.97
CA VAL A 240 1.48 -16.76 7.77
C VAL A 240 2.25 -17.58 8.78
N VAL A 241 3.50 -17.23 8.99
CA VAL A 241 4.36 -17.84 9.99
C VAL A 241 5.01 -16.76 10.85
N VAL A 242 4.92 -16.94 12.15
CA VAL A 242 5.58 -16.11 13.16
C VAL A 242 6.57 -16.99 13.91
N VAL A 243 7.77 -16.48 14.12
CA VAL A 243 8.87 -17.22 14.73
C VAL A 243 9.71 -16.34 15.64
N PHE A 244 10.22 -16.95 16.70
CA PHE A 244 11.24 -16.38 17.57
C PHE A 244 12.19 -17.47 18.05
N GLU A 245 13.46 -17.10 18.21
CA GLU A 245 14.47 -17.98 18.78
C GLU A 245 14.23 -18.18 20.27
N LEU A 246 14.23 -19.45 20.69
CA LEU A 246 14.16 -19.79 22.11
C LEU A 246 15.55 -19.72 22.73
N ARG A 247 15.63 -19.15 23.92
CA ARG A 247 16.84 -19.24 24.75
C ARG A 247 16.79 -20.54 25.55
N GLU A 248 17.94 -21.15 25.79
CA GLU A 248 18.10 -22.48 26.41
C GLU A 248 17.36 -22.68 27.76
N ASP A 249 16.89 -21.62 28.42
CA ASP A 249 16.20 -21.65 29.72
C ASP A 249 14.66 -21.58 29.64
N SER A 250 14.06 -21.52 28.45
CA SER A 250 12.59 -21.48 28.29
C SER A 250 12.08 -22.73 27.58
N SER A 251 11.54 -23.68 28.35
CA SER A 251 10.89 -24.91 27.83
C SER A 251 9.40 -24.74 27.53
N ASP A 252 8.81 -23.59 27.89
CA ASP A 252 7.40 -23.32 27.61
C ASP A 252 7.24 -22.63 26.25
N PRO A 253 6.43 -23.19 25.32
CA PRO A 253 6.02 -22.45 24.15
C PRO A 253 5.24 -21.22 24.62
N VAL A 254 5.77 -20.03 24.38
CA VAL A 254 5.06 -18.79 24.70
C VAL A 254 3.87 -18.71 23.74
N ALA A 255 2.68 -19.10 24.19
CA ALA A 255 1.44 -19.08 23.41
C ALA A 255 0.88 -17.67 23.13
N GLY A 256 1.63 -16.61 23.45
CA GLY A 256 1.19 -15.21 23.36
C GLY A 256 1.40 -14.47 22.01
N PRO A 257 2.40 -14.78 21.16
CA PRO A 257 2.71 -13.95 19.99
C PRO A 257 1.77 -14.15 18.78
N ILE A 258 1.20 -15.36 18.59
CA ILE A 258 0.36 -15.64 17.42
C ILE A 258 -0.83 -14.72 17.37
N GLU A 259 -1.60 -14.63 18.45
CA GLU A 259 -2.82 -13.84 18.46
C GLU A 259 -2.52 -12.37 18.12
N GLN A 260 -1.39 -11.81 18.58
CA GLN A 260 -1.02 -10.43 18.26
C GLN A 260 -0.50 -10.26 16.84
N ALA A 261 0.29 -11.21 16.33
CA ALA A 261 0.83 -11.16 14.98
C ALA A 261 -0.22 -11.54 13.92
N VAL A 262 -1.09 -12.50 14.20
CA VAL A 262 -2.30 -12.84 13.43
C VAL A 262 -3.35 -11.74 13.57
N ASP A 263 -3.53 -11.08 14.72
CA ASP A 263 -4.36 -9.86 14.80
C ASP A 263 -3.73 -8.70 14.05
N ALA A 264 -2.40 -8.55 14.05
CA ALA A 264 -1.71 -7.55 13.25
C ALA A 264 -1.89 -7.85 11.75
N LEU A 265 -1.85 -9.13 11.36
CA LEU A 265 -2.07 -9.60 10.00
C LEU A 265 -3.54 -9.51 9.56
N ASN A 266 -4.49 -9.87 10.43
CA ASN A 266 -5.94 -9.80 10.19
C ASN A 266 -6.43 -8.34 10.20
N ARG A 267 -5.80 -7.45 10.96
CA ARG A 267 -6.00 -5.99 10.83
C ARG A 267 -5.32 -5.42 9.59
N ALA A 268 -4.40 -6.15 8.98
CA ALA A 268 -3.65 -5.79 7.77
C ALA A 268 -4.17 -6.47 6.48
N LEU A 269 -5.29 -7.21 6.52
CA LEU A 269 -5.96 -7.78 5.35
C LEU A 269 -7.32 -7.11 5.17
#